data_AF-A0A316DES0-F1
#
_entry.id   AF-A0A316DES0-F1
#
_cell.length_a   1.000
_cell.length_b   1.000
_cell.length_c   1.000
_cell.angle_alpha   90.00
_cell.angle_beta   90.00
_cell.angle_gamma   90.00
#
_symmetry.space_group_name_H-M   'P 1'
#
loop_
_entity.id
_entity.type
_entity.pdbx_description
1 polymer ?
#
loop_
_entity_poly.entity_id
_entity_poly.type
_entity_poly.pdbx_seq_one_letter_code
_entity_poly.pdbx_strand_id
1 'polypeptide(L)'
;MSEKNTEKTYQFSKSIKFEGVDYSEIVLDFDKLTGDDILKAESQYLATGGASHAPREMSKTYLVIVAARAAGVPVELFNALPAKDFSKITVRTQGFLLQ
;
A
#
# COMPACT_ATOMS: atom_id res chain seq x y z
N MET A 1 18.78 10.86 -16.82
CA MET A 1 17.63 9.93 -16.80
C MET A 1 18.22 8.54 -16.63
N SER A 2 18.04 7.79 -15.55
CA SER A 2 17.09 7.84 -14.45
C SER A 2 17.66 7.00 -13.31
N GLU A 3 18.14 7.62 -12.24
CA GLU A 3 18.72 6.93 -11.09
C GLU A 3 17.99 7.44 -9.87
N LYS A 4 16.91 6.74 -9.45
CA LYS A 4 16.23 6.96 -8.15
C LYS A 4 15.10 5.96 -7.83
N ASN A 5 15.16 4.72 -8.32
CA ASN A 5 14.07 3.75 -8.05
C ASN A 5 14.44 2.63 -7.06
N THR A 6 15.68 2.53 -6.61
CA THR A 6 16.11 1.41 -5.76
C THR A 6 15.70 1.54 -4.29
N GLU A 7 15.31 2.73 -3.82
CA GLU A 7 14.91 2.96 -2.42
C GLU A 7 13.41 2.71 -2.16
N LYS A 8 12.60 2.69 -3.21
CA LYS A 8 11.13 2.58 -3.13
C LYS A 8 10.64 1.15 -3.29
N THR A 9 11.49 0.26 -3.78
CA THR A 9 11.15 -1.15 -3.98
C THR A 9 11.18 -1.93 -2.67
N TYR A 10 10.14 -2.73 -2.44
CA TYR A 10 10.02 -3.65 -1.33
C TYR A 10 10.06 -5.08 -1.87
N GLN A 11 11.10 -5.81 -1.50
CA GLN A 11 11.26 -7.22 -1.86
C GLN A 11 10.48 -8.08 -0.88
N PHE A 12 9.66 -8.98 -1.40
CA PHE A 12 8.87 -9.89 -0.57
C PHE A 12 9.76 -10.99 -0.01
N SER A 13 9.45 -11.39 1.23
CA SER A 13 10.15 -12.52 1.86
C SER A 13 9.84 -13.85 1.14
N LYS A 14 8.70 -13.91 0.46
CA LYS A 14 8.27 -15.05 -0.33
C LYS A 14 7.56 -14.54 -1.59
N SER A 15 7.89 -15.10 -2.75
CA SER A 15 7.18 -14.82 -3.98
C SER A 15 5.71 -15.24 -3.87
N ILE A 16 4.81 -14.36 -4.29
CA ILE A 16 3.37 -14.61 -4.32
C ILE A 16 2.89 -14.72 -5.77
N LYS A 17 1.96 -15.63 -6.04
CA LYS A 17 1.24 -15.64 -7.32
C LYS A 17 -0.05 -14.86 -7.17
N PHE A 18 -0.21 -13.83 -7.98
CA PHE A 18 -1.42 -13.03 -8.03
C PHE A 18 -1.83 -12.81 -9.50
N GLU A 19 -3.08 -13.09 -9.85
CA GLU A 19 -3.59 -13.08 -11.24
C GLU A 19 -2.71 -13.84 -12.26
N GLY A 20 -2.03 -14.91 -11.82
CA GLY A 20 -1.13 -15.70 -12.66
C GLY A 20 0.28 -15.11 -12.85
N VAL A 21 0.56 -13.96 -12.23
CA VAL A 21 1.88 -13.31 -12.21
C VAL A 21 2.58 -13.62 -10.89
N ASP A 22 3.85 -14.02 -10.95
CA ASP A 22 4.70 -14.16 -9.77
C ASP A 22 5.28 -12.80 -9.39
N TYR A 23 4.87 -12.28 -8.23
CA TYR A 23 5.43 -11.08 -7.64
C TYR A 23 6.47 -11.47 -6.60
N SER A 24 7.71 -11.08 -6.85
CA SER A 24 8.84 -11.20 -5.90
C SER A 24 9.14 -9.88 -5.19
N GLU A 25 8.70 -8.77 -5.77
CA GLU A 25 8.90 -7.41 -5.27
C GLU A 25 7.77 -6.49 -5.74
N ILE A 26 7.57 -5.38 -5.02
CA ILE A 26 6.70 -4.28 -5.44
C ILE A 26 7.42 -2.96 -5.28
N VAL A 27 7.13 -2.00 -6.15
CA VAL A 27 7.61 -0.63 -6.00
C VAL A 27 6.58 0.15 -5.20
N LEU A 28 6.93 0.68 -4.03
CA LEU A 28 6.06 1.56 -3.23
C LEU A 28 6.48 3.01 -3.44
N ASP A 29 5.91 3.65 -4.46
CA ASP A 29 6.20 5.05 -4.74
C ASP A 29 5.15 5.95 -4.08
N PHE A 30 5.45 6.43 -2.88
CA PHE A 30 4.60 7.38 -2.17
C PHE A 30 4.74 8.82 -2.70
N ASP A 31 5.85 9.14 -3.38
CA ASP A 31 6.18 10.48 -3.87
C ASP A 31 5.32 10.87 -5.08
N LYS A 32 4.90 9.87 -5.87
CA LYS A 32 3.93 10.07 -6.95
C LYS A 32 2.48 10.25 -6.46
N LEU A 33 2.19 10.00 -5.18
CA LEU A 33 0.84 10.13 -4.68
C LEU A 33 0.46 11.61 -4.62
N THR A 34 -0.73 11.91 -5.13
CA THR A 34 -1.30 13.24 -5.06
C THR A 34 -2.39 13.31 -3.99
N GLY A 35 -2.82 14.53 -3.62
CA GLY A 35 -3.96 14.70 -2.72
C GLY A 35 -5.22 14.01 -3.22
N ASP A 36 -5.41 13.93 -4.55
CA ASP A 36 -6.52 13.20 -5.16
C ASP A 36 -6.44 11.68 -4.91
N ASP A 37 -5.24 11.10 -4.95
CA ASP A 37 -5.04 9.68 -4.62
C ASP A 37 -5.41 9.37 -3.16
N ILE A 38 -5.06 10.27 -2.25
CA ILE A 38 -5.40 10.17 -0.83
C ILE A 38 -6.92 10.28 -0.63
N LEU A 39 -7.57 11.25 -1.27
CA LEU A 39 -9.04 11.41 -1.20
C LEU A 39 -9.78 10.20 -1.79
N LYS A 40 -9.29 9.64 -2.90
CA LYS A 40 -9.84 8.42 -3.48
C LYS A 40 -9.62 7.20 -2.59
N ALA A 41 -8.45 7.10 -1.94
CA ALA A 41 -8.18 6.05 -0.95
C ALA A 41 -9.16 6.12 0.22
N GLU A 42 -9.44 7.34 0.69
CA GLU A 42 -10.39 7.59 1.76
C GLU A 42 -11.82 7.24 1.35
N SER A 43 -12.25 7.69 0.17
CA SER A 43 -13.57 7.33 -0.37
C SER A 43 -13.75 5.82 -0.46
N GLN A 44 -12.71 5.10 -0.91
CA GLN A 44 -12.73 3.64 -0.98
C GLN A 44 -12.77 2.99 0.42
N TYR A 45 -12.03 3.53 1.40
CA TYR A 45 -12.06 3.05 2.78
C TYR A 45 -13.46 3.21 3.41
N LEU A 46 -14.09 4.36 3.21
CA LEU A 46 -15.46 4.62 3.65
C LEU A 46 -16.45 3.67 2.96
N ALA A 47 -16.28 3.42 1.66
CA ALA A 47 -17.10 2.47 0.90
C ALA A 47 -16.97 1.03 1.40
N THR A 48 -15.80 0.61 1.89
CA THR A 48 -15.60 -0.71 2.52
C THR A 48 -16.20 -0.84 3.93
N GLY A 49 -16.93 0.18 4.43
CA GLY A 49 -17.52 0.17 5.76
C GLY A 49 -16.54 0.57 6.86
N GLY A 50 -15.46 1.28 6.51
CA GLY A 50 -14.51 1.83 7.47
C GLY A 50 -15.22 2.69 8.52
N ALA A 51 -15.01 2.37 9.80
CA ALA A 51 -15.60 3.14 10.88
C ALA A 51 -14.94 4.53 10.92
N SER A 52 -15.70 5.56 10.59
CA SER A 52 -15.28 6.97 10.60
C SER A 52 -14.82 7.49 11.99
N HIS A 53 -14.89 6.65 13.03
CA HIS A 53 -14.65 6.98 14.44
C HIS A 53 -13.24 6.61 14.93
N ALA A 54 -12.43 5.90 14.13
CA ALA A 54 -11.05 5.57 14.47
C ALA A 54 -10.07 6.41 13.65
N PRO A 55 -8.87 6.74 14.17
CA PRO A 55 -7.85 7.41 13.38
C PRO A 55 -7.50 6.55 12.17
N ARG A 56 -7.81 7.07 10.98
CA ARG A 56 -7.59 6.43 9.68
C ARG A 56 -6.13 6.03 9.46
N GLU A 57 -5.20 6.78 10.04
CA GLU A 57 -3.75 6.50 10.05
C GLU A 57 -3.38 5.22 10.81
N MET A 58 -4.27 4.67 11.64
CA MET A 58 -4.11 3.36 12.29
C MET A 58 -4.91 2.24 11.62
N SER A 59 -5.77 2.56 10.65
CA SER A 59 -6.59 1.56 9.96
C SER A 59 -5.76 0.82 8.92
N LYS A 60 -5.48 -0.47 9.17
CA LYS A 60 -4.74 -1.32 8.22
C LYS A 60 -5.37 -1.32 6.83
N THR A 61 -6.70 -1.30 6.73
CA THR A 61 -7.42 -1.21 5.46
C THR A 61 -7.07 0.07 4.69
N TYR A 62 -7.09 1.22 5.36
CA TYR A 62 -6.73 2.51 4.73
C TYR A 62 -5.26 2.53 4.32
N LEU A 63 -4.36 2.10 5.21
CA LEU A 63 -2.93 2.00 4.93
C LEU A 63 -2.64 1.13 3.70
N VAL A 64 -3.34 0.00 3.56
CA VAL A 64 -3.21 -0.88 2.40
C VAL A 64 -3.75 -0.24 1.13
N ILE A 65 -4.87 0.49 1.19
CA ILE A 65 -5.42 1.19 0.03
C ILE A 65 -4.43 2.26 -0.48
N VAL A 66 -3.82 3.01 0.43
CA VAL A 66 -2.79 4.01 0.07
C VAL A 66 -1.54 3.32 -0.48
N ALA A 67 -1.06 2.24 0.16
CA ALA A 67 0.08 1.47 -0.33
C ALA A 67 -0.17 0.87 -1.71
N ALA A 68 -1.39 0.40 -1.98
CA ALA A 68 -1.79 -0.16 -3.26
C ALA A 68 -1.75 0.89 -4.38
N ARG A 69 -2.20 2.12 -4.09
CA ARG A 69 -2.07 3.25 -5.02
C ARG A 69 -0.61 3.65 -5.23
N ALA A 70 0.19 3.67 -4.16
CA ALA A 70 1.63 3.91 -4.23
C ALA A 70 2.33 2.84 -5.07
N ALA A 71 1.83 1.59 -5.03
CA ALA A 71 2.34 0.51 -5.86
C ALA A 71 1.75 0.44 -7.27
N GLY A 72 0.60 1.08 -7.50
CA GLY A 72 -0.14 0.91 -8.75
C GLY A 72 -0.65 -0.52 -8.95
N VAL A 73 -0.91 -1.25 -7.86
CA VAL A 73 -1.41 -2.63 -7.87
C VAL A 73 -2.72 -2.70 -7.07
N PRO A 74 -3.59 -3.70 -7.30
CA PRO A 74 -4.84 -3.82 -6.56
C PRO A 74 -4.59 -4.15 -5.08
N VAL A 75 -5.49 -3.68 -4.21
CA VAL A 75 -5.45 -3.97 -2.75
C VAL A 75 -5.51 -5.47 -2.45
N GLU A 76 -6.13 -6.25 -3.35
CA GLU A 76 -6.24 -7.70 -3.25
C GLU A 76 -4.89 -8.40 -3.30
N LEU A 77 -3.90 -7.83 -4.01
CA LEU A 77 -2.53 -8.34 -4.01
C LEU A 77 -1.95 -8.33 -2.60
N PHE A 78 -2.27 -7.31 -1.80
CA PHE A 78 -1.82 -7.23 -0.41
C PHE A 78 -2.53 -8.23 0.50
N ASN A 79 -3.76 -8.65 0.17
CA ASN A 79 -4.45 -9.72 0.89
C ASN A 79 -3.78 -11.09 0.64
N ALA A 80 -3.14 -11.27 -0.51
CA ALA A 80 -2.35 -12.47 -0.81
C ALA A 80 -0.94 -12.46 -0.18
N LEU A 81 -0.49 -11.32 0.37
CA LEU A 81 0.84 -11.19 0.96
C LEU A 81 0.95 -11.92 2.30
N PRO A 82 2.16 -12.41 2.64
CA PRO A 82 2.44 -12.89 3.98
C PRO A 82 2.21 -11.80 5.02
N ALA A 83 1.66 -12.15 6.19
CA ALA A 83 1.40 -11.20 7.27
C ALA A 83 2.64 -10.37 7.67
N LYS A 84 3.85 -10.94 7.55
CA LYS A 84 5.12 -10.23 7.77
C LYS A 84 5.33 -9.08 6.79
N ASP A 85 5.16 -9.34 5.49
CA ASP A 85 5.35 -8.34 4.44
C ASP A 85 4.23 -7.30 4.48
N PHE A 86 2.98 -7.76 4.62
CA PHE A 86 1.82 -6.90 4.82
C PHE A 86 2.04 -5.91 5.98
N SER A 87 2.48 -6.39 7.14
CA SER A 87 2.67 -5.54 8.31
C SER A 87 3.77 -4.49 8.07
N LYS A 88 4.88 -4.85 7.42
CA LYS A 88 5.95 -3.91 7.07
C LYS A 88 5.48 -2.81 6.13
N ILE A 89 4.68 -3.16 5.12
CA ILE A 89 4.11 -2.20 4.17
C ILE A 89 3.18 -1.22 4.90
N THR A 90 2.31 -1.74 5.78
CA THR A 90 1.41 -0.87 6.55
C THR A 90 2.16 0.08 7.47
N VAL A 91 3.23 -0.36 8.12
CA VAL A 91 4.07 0.50 8.98
C VAL A 91 4.78 1.58 8.17
N ARG A 92 5.30 1.23 6.99
CA ARG A 92 5.94 2.22 6.09
C ARG A 92 4.95 3.27 5.60
N THR A 93 3.75 2.84 5.23
CA THR A 93 2.68 3.73 4.78
C THR A 93 2.17 4.62 5.91
N GLN A 94 2.06 4.07 7.11
CA GLN A 94 1.69 4.84 8.30
C GLN A 94 2.73 5.91 8.61
N GLY A 95 4.02 5.56 8.57
CA GLY A 95 5.10 6.53 8.75
C GLY A 95 5.02 7.67 7.75
N PHE A 96 4.73 7.38 6.48
CA PHE A 96 4.51 8.40 5.45
C PHE A 96 3.32 9.33 5.75
N LEU A 97 2.21 8.80 6.26
CA LEU A 97 1.03 9.62 6.60
C LEU A 97 1.23 10.51 7.84
N LEU A 98 2.14 10.12 8.74
CA LEU A 98 2.44 10.83 9.99
C LEU A 98 3.58 11.87 9.82
N GLN A 99 4.18 11.97 8.64
CA GLN A 99 5.30 12.87 8.35
C GLN A 99 4.88 14.32 8.10
#